data_AF-A0A2V6TVI3-F1
#
_entry.id   AF-A0A2V6TVI3-F1
#
_cell.length_a   1.000
_cell.length_b   1.000
_cell.length_c   1.000
_cell.angle_alpha   90.00
_cell.angle_beta   90.00
_cell.angle_gamma   90.00
#
_symmetry.space_group_name_H-M   'P 1'
#
loop_
_entity.id
_entity.type
_entity.pdbx_description
1 polymer ?
#
loop_
_entity_poly.entity_id
_entity_poly.type
_entity_poly.pdbx_seq_one_letter_code
_entity_poly.pdbx_strand_id
1 'polypeptide(L)'
;MKIRIGVGAAGAASSPDALAELVTGLDDLGFDSLWLSEVLTGPVIDPVVGLAWAAASNPRLKVGTTMLLPGRNVVRLAKQLASLDVLCRG
;
A
#
# COMPACT_ATOMS: atom_id res chain seq x y z
N MET A 1 -15.03 20.64 -0.38
CA MET A 1 -14.30 19.56 0.33
C MET A 1 -14.67 18.23 -0.32
N LYS A 2 -13.71 17.36 -0.69
CA LYS A 2 -14.01 16.05 -1.31
C LYS A 2 -13.88 14.94 -0.25
N ILE A 3 -14.90 14.12 -0.09
CA ILE A 3 -14.87 12.91 0.76
C ILE A 3 -14.32 11.75 -0.08
N ARG A 4 -13.50 10.89 0.53
CA ARG A 4 -12.90 9.71 -0.07
C ARG A 4 -12.96 8.53 0.89
N ILE A 5 -13.07 7.31 0.37
CA ILE A 5 -13.18 6.08 1.16
C ILE A 5 -11.95 5.20 0.91
N GLY A 6 -11.20 4.91 1.97
CA GLY A 6 -10.02 4.04 1.93
C GLY A 6 -10.24 2.73 2.69
N VAL A 7 -9.57 1.67 2.26
CA VAL A 7 -9.65 0.34 2.87
C VAL A 7 -8.27 -0.08 3.39
N GLY A 8 -8.22 -0.47 4.67
CA GLY A 8 -7.05 -1.08 5.30
C GLY A 8 -7.06 -2.59 5.12
N ALA A 9 -5.99 -3.16 4.55
CA ALA A 9 -5.96 -4.58 4.19
C ALA A 9 -5.64 -5.53 5.35
N ALA A 10 -5.15 -5.03 6.49
CA ALA A 10 -4.71 -5.84 7.63
C ALA A 10 -3.95 -7.12 7.16
N GLY A 11 -4.34 -8.31 7.64
CA GLY A 11 -3.77 -9.60 7.20
C GLY A 11 -4.32 -10.17 5.90
N ALA A 12 -5.31 -9.51 5.27
CA ALA A 12 -5.91 -10.00 4.01
C ALA A 12 -4.92 -9.91 2.84
N ALA A 13 -4.00 -8.95 2.86
CA ALA A 13 -2.90 -8.83 1.90
C ALA A 13 -1.68 -9.68 2.31
N SER A 14 -1.87 -11.00 2.46
CA SER A 14 -0.82 -11.94 2.87
C SER A 14 -0.24 -12.80 1.73
N SER A 15 -0.87 -12.78 0.55
CA SER A 15 -0.40 -13.46 -0.66
C SER A 15 -0.56 -12.59 -1.91
N PRO A 16 0.15 -12.89 -3.02
CA PRO A 16 -0.02 -12.18 -4.28
C PRO A 16 -1.46 -12.22 -4.79
N ASP A 17 -2.12 -13.38 -4.75
CA ASP A 17 -3.49 -13.55 -5.26
C ASP A 17 -4.49 -12.74 -4.44
N ALA A 18 -4.37 -12.77 -3.11
CA ALA A 18 -5.25 -12.01 -2.22
C ALA A 18 -5.06 -10.49 -2.38
N LEU A 19 -3.83 -10.03 -2.60
CA LEU A 19 -3.56 -8.62 -2.89
C LEU A 19 -4.10 -8.21 -4.27
N ALA A 20 -4.02 -9.09 -5.27
CA ALA A 20 -4.57 -8.86 -6.60
C ALA A 20 -6.10 -8.75 -6.58
N GLU A 21 -6.76 -9.67 -5.88
CA GLU A 21 -8.20 -9.66 -5.68
C GLU A 21 -8.64 -8.38 -4.96
N LEU A 22 -7.91 -7.98 -3.92
CA LEU A 22 -8.20 -6.73 -3.19
C LEU A 22 -8.04 -5.50 -4.09
N VAL A 23 -6.92 -5.37 -4.82
CA VAL A 23 -6.69 -4.21 -5.71
C VAL A 23 -7.77 -4.12 -6.79
N THR A 24 -8.13 -5.25 -7.40
CA THR A 24 -9.17 -5.32 -8.43
C THR A 24 -10.53 -4.96 -7.84
N GLY A 25 -10.91 -5.57 -6.72
CA GLY A 25 -12.18 -5.31 -6.05
C GLY A 25 -12.32 -3.86 -5.58
N LEU A 26 -11.24 -3.22 -5.12
CA LEU A 26 -11.27 -1.80 -4.76
C LEU A 26 -11.54 -0.90 -5.97
N ASP A 27 -10.96 -1.21 -7.12
CA ASP A 27 -11.20 -0.46 -8.37
C ASP A 27 -12.64 -0.64 -8.87
N ASP A 28 -13.09 -1.90 -8.93
CA ASP A 28 -14.43 -2.27 -9.42
C ASP A 28 -15.54 -1.65 -8.56
N LEU A 29 -15.32 -1.57 -7.24
CA LEU A 29 -16.26 -0.99 -6.29
C LEU A 29 -16.10 0.53 -6.11
N GLY A 30 -15.11 1.14 -6.76
CA GLY A 30 -14.90 2.59 -6.73
C GLY A 30 -14.35 3.15 -5.43
N PHE A 31 -13.55 2.37 -4.69
CA PHE A 31 -12.82 2.86 -3.52
C PHE A 31 -11.64 3.74 -3.94
N ASP A 32 -11.28 4.72 -3.10
CA ASP A 32 -10.25 5.69 -3.45
C ASP A 32 -8.83 5.23 -3.13
N SER A 33 -8.64 4.40 -2.09
CA SER A 33 -7.30 4.05 -1.62
C SER A 33 -7.17 2.72 -0.90
N LEU A 34 -6.02 2.06 -1.09
CA LEU A 34 -5.55 0.91 -0.34
C LEU A 34 -4.53 1.33 0.74
N TRP A 35 -4.68 0.79 1.95
CA TRP A 35 -3.75 1.00 3.06
C TRP A 35 -3.17 -0.31 3.57
N LEU A 36 -1.83 -0.41 3.59
CA LEU A 36 -1.10 -1.55 4.13
C LEU A 36 -0.48 -1.22 5.48
N SER A 37 -0.61 -2.14 6.45
CA SER A 37 -0.06 -1.96 7.79
C SER A 37 1.31 -2.61 7.91
N GLU A 38 2.24 -1.95 8.59
CA GLU A 38 3.47 -2.59 9.00
C GLU A 38 3.26 -3.49 10.24
N VAL A 39 3.44 -4.81 10.08
CA VAL A 39 3.37 -5.78 11.17
C VAL A 39 4.55 -6.75 11.08
N LEU A 40 5.58 -6.53 11.91
CA LEU A 40 6.83 -7.31 11.85
C LEU A 40 6.68 -8.78 12.27
N THR A 41 5.69 -9.07 13.11
CA THR A 41 5.49 -10.41 13.69
C THR A 41 4.37 -11.20 13.02
N GLY A 42 3.69 -10.60 12.03
CA GLY A 42 2.52 -11.18 11.37
C GLY A 42 2.86 -11.71 9.98
N PRO A 43 2.05 -12.62 9.43
CA PRO A 43 2.18 -13.10 8.05
C PRO A 43 1.62 -12.05 7.08
N VAL A 44 2.19 -10.85 7.06
CA VAL A 44 1.79 -9.76 6.16
C VAL A 44 2.93 -9.41 5.20
N ILE A 45 2.57 -8.89 4.03
CA ILE A 45 3.54 -8.39 3.07
C ILE A 45 4.20 -7.11 3.62
N ASP A 46 5.51 -6.95 3.37
CA ASP A 46 6.19 -5.68 3.66
C ASP A 46 5.44 -4.52 2.99
N PRO A 47 5.06 -3.47 3.73
CA PRO A 47 4.17 -2.45 3.19
C PRO A 47 4.79 -1.72 1.98
N VAL A 48 6.09 -1.42 1.99
CA VAL A 48 6.72 -0.71 0.86
C VAL A 48 6.71 -1.57 -0.40
N VAL A 49 6.99 -2.87 -0.28
CA VAL A 49 6.92 -3.83 -1.39
C VAL A 49 5.48 -3.99 -1.89
N GLY A 50 4.51 -4.14 -0.98
CA GLY A 50 3.10 -4.30 -1.33
C GLY A 50 2.52 -3.07 -2.02
N LEU A 51 2.86 -1.86 -1.56
CA LEU A 51 2.43 -0.62 -2.21
C LEU A 51 3.03 -0.46 -3.61
N ALA A 52 4.31 -0.79 -3.78
CA ALA A 52 4.96 -0.75 -5.09
C ALA A 52 4.28 -1.69 -6.09
N TRP A 53 3.93 -2.91 -5.64
CA TRP A 53 3.20 -3.87 -6.45
C TRP A 53 1.79 -3.37 -6.80
N ALA A 54 1.03 -2.90 -5.80
CA ALA A 54 -0.35 -2.45 -5.98
C ALA A 54 -0.45 -1.21 -6.88
N ALA A 55 0.46 -0.25 -6.72
CA ALA A 55 0.48 0.94 -7.56
C ALA A 55 0.89 0.64 -9.01
N ALA A 56 1.75 -0.36 -9.23
CA ALA A 56 2.10 -0.81 -10.56
C ALA A 56 0.95 -1.57 -11.25
N SER A 57 0.16 -2.35 -10.51
CA SER A 57 -0.97 -3.10 -11.05
C SER A 57 -2.21 -2.24 -11.29
N ASN A 58 -2.43 -1.18 -10.49
CA ASN A 58 -3.49 -0.20 -10.70
C ASN A 58 -3.01 1.25 -10.46
N PRO A 59 -2.64 1.99 -11.53
CA PRO A 59 -2.19 3.39 -11.42
C PRO A 59 -3.24 4.41 -10.98
N ARG A 60 -4.53 4.04 -10.93
CA ARG A 60 -5.61 4.95 -10.49
C ARG A 60 -5.85 4.87 -8.98
N LEU A 61 -5.51 3.75 -8.37
CA LEU A 61 -5.73 3.48 -6.96
C LEU A 61 -4.68 4.22 -6.13
N LYS A 62 -5.12 5.02 -5.15
CA LYS A 62 -4.18 5.64 -4.21
C LYS A 62 -3.68 4.60 -3.23
N VAL A 63 -2.41 4.70 -2.85
CA VAL A 63 -1.79 3.74 -1.95
C VAL A 63 -1.21 4.47 -0.74
N GLY A 64 -1.31 3.86 0.44
CA GLY A 64 -0.81 4.41 1.69
C GLY A 64 -0.39 3.33 2.67
N THR A 65 0.35 3.72 3.71
CA THR A 65 0.75 2.78 4.76
C THR A 65 0.86 3.45 6.11
N THR A 66 0.64 2.66 7.15
CA THR A 66 1.05 2.99 8.52
C THR A 66 2.42 2.36 8.79
N MET A 67 3.39 3.20 9.16
CA MET A 67 4.78 2.77 9.40
C MET A 67 5.15 2.91 10.87
N LEU A 68 5.90 1.93 11.36
CA LEU A 68 6.58 1.98 12.65
C LEU A 68 8.01 2.46 12.37
N LEU A 69 8.28 3.71 12.76
CA LEU A 69 9.63 4.28 12.58
C LEU A 69 10.72 3.54 13.39
N PRO A 70 10.46 3.07 14.62
CA PRO A 70 11.43 2.23 15.33
C PRO A 70 11.68 0.94 14.56
N GLY A 71 12.94 0.71 14.15
CA GLY A 71 13.36 -0.49 13.42
C GLY A 71 13.72 -0.26 11.95
N ARG A 72 13.35 0.88 11.36
CA ARG A 72 13.80 1.27 10.01
C ARG A 72 14.89 2.34 10.06
N ASN A 73 15.80 2.29 9.10
CA ASN A 73 16.67 3.43 8.82
C ASN A 73 15.84 4.54 8.12
N VAL A 74 15.63 5.66 8.81
CA VAL A 74 14.76 6.75 8.34
C VAL A 74 15.21 7.38 7.01
N VAL A 75 16.52 7.41 6.74
CA VAL A 75 17.06 7.95 5.47
C VAL A 75 16.75 7.00 4.31
N ARG A 76 16.90 5.69 4.52
CA ARG A 76 16.52 4.69 3.51
C ARG A 76 15.02 4.70 3.25
N LEU A 77 14.22 4.80 4.31
CA LEU A 77 12.77 4.87 4.20
C LEU A 77 12.33 6.10 3.39
N ALA A 78 12.89 7.27 3.68
CA ALA A 78 12.63 8.48 2.92
C ALA A 78 12.98 8.30 1.43
N LYS A 79 14.12 7.68 1.11
CA LYS A 79 14.50 7.39 -0.28
C LYS A 79 13.53 6.42 -0.95
N GLN A 80 13.10 5.36 -0.26
CA GLN A 80 12.15 4.38 -0.79
C GLN A 80 10.80 5.04 -1.12
N LEU A 81 10.25 5.83 -0.20
CA LEU A 81 8.97 6.52 -0.38
C LEU A 81 9.06 7.58 -1.48
N ALA A 82 10.11 8.39 -1.50
CA ALA A 82 10.30 9.39 -2.56
C ALA A 82 10.47 8.75 -3.94
N SER A 83 11.13 7.59 -4.02
CA SER A 83 11.23 6.84 -5.28
C SER A 83 9.89 6.24 -5.70
N LEU A 84 9.11 5.73 -4.75
CA LEU A 84 7.77 5.20 -5.02
C LEU A 84 6.83 6.29 -5.54
N ASP A 85 6.78 7.44 -4.87
CA ASP A 85 6.00 8.64 -5.26
C ASP A 85 6.26 9.06 -6.72
N VAL A 86 7.55 9.13 -7.11
CA VAL A 86 7.96 9.45 -8.49
C VAL A 86 7.44 8.40 -9.49
N LEU A 87 7.51 7.11 -9.16
CA LEU A 87 7.04 6.02 -10.02
C LEU A 87 5.51 6.00 -10.13
N CYS A 88 4.81 6.34 -9.05
CA CYS A 88 3.36 6.44 -8.99
C CYS A 88 2.81 7.74 -9.62
N ARG A 89 3.68 8.72 -9.89
CA ARG A 89 3.32 10.05 -10.39
C ARG A 89 2.43 10.83 -9.42
N GLY A 90 2.63 10.67 -8.11
CA GLY A 90 1.88 11.45 -7.11
C GLY A 90 2.11 11.10 -5.66
#